data_AF-A0A7S3MPP3-F1
#
_entry.id   AF-A0A7S3MPP3-F1
#
_cell.length_a   1.000
_cell.length_b   1.000
_cell.length_c   1.000
_cell.angle_alpha   90.00
_cell.angle_beta   90.00
_cell.angle_gamma   90.00
#
_symmetry.space_group_name_H-M   'P 1'
#
loop_
_entity.id
_entity.type
_entity.pdbx_description
1 polymer ?
#
loop_
_entity_poly.entity_id
_entity_poly.type
_entity_poly.pdbx_seq_one_letter_code
_entity_poly.pdbx_strand_id
1 'polypeptide(L)'
;KKQILTSCDDKFAFASTLAVHIYDKKTFQLVKLLTFADRNITAISWCPTDANAIAQATNDKVLLIWDIEAETIKFKTQLESHVIHCEWSRKDPNLLFLIQ
;
A
#
# COMPACT_ATOMS: atom_id res chain seq x y z
N LYS A 1 -1.89 -11.38 -11.06
CA LYS A 1 -0.87 -11.76 -10.03
C LYS A 1 -0.91 -10.66 -8.97
N LYS A 2 -1.17 -10.98 -7.69
CA LYS A 2 -1.33 -9.96 -6.63
C LYS A 2 -0.05 -9.12 -6.52
N GLN A 3 -0.16 -7.79 -6.56
CA GLN A 3 0.97 -6.91 -6.29
C GLN A 3 1.10 -6.73 -4.77
N ILE A 4 1.94 -7.57 -4.16
CA ILE A 4 2.18 -7.57 -2.72
C ILE A 4 3.57 -7.02 -2.36
N LEU A 5 4.35 -6.57 -3.33
CA LEU A 5 5.67 -6.00 -3.13
C LEU A 5 5.77 -4.71 -3.94
N THR A 6 6.17 -3.64 -3.28
CA THR A 6 6.40 -2.34 -3.91
C THR A 6 7.61 -1.67 -3.25
N SER A 7 8.19 -0.67 -3.90
CA SER A 7 9.39 -0.03 -3.36
C SER A 7 9.48 1.42 -3.78
N CYS A 8 9.98 2.26 -2.88
CA CYS A 8 10.26 3.67 -3.11
C CYS A 8 11.68 3.96 -2.60
N ASP A 9 12.48 4.73 -3.34
CA ASP A 9 13.83 5.18 -2.95
C ASP A 9 14.65 4.16 -2.14
N ASP A 10 14.80 4.39 -0.84
CA ASP A 10 15.58 3.61 0.11
C ASP A 10 14.77 2.56 0.91
N LYS A 11 13.46 2.42 0.65
CA LYS A 11 12.58 1.47 1.35
C LYS A 11 11.86 0.52 0.40
N PHE A 12 11.44 -0.63 0.91
CA PHE A 12 10.52 -1.52 0.21
C PHE A 12 9.41 -1.98 1.15
N ALA A 13 8.24 -2.21 0.58
CA ALA A 13 7.04 -2.59 1.30
C ALA A 13 6.56 -3.93 0.80
N PHE A 14 6.21 -4.81 1.73
CA PHE A 14 5.66 -6.12 1.45
C PHE A 14 4.34 -6.32 2.21
N ALA A 15 3.29 -6.70 1.50
CA ALA A 15 2.02 -7.08 2.08
C ALA A 15 2.00 -8.57 2.42
N SER A 16 1.83 -8.85 3.71
CA SER A 16 1.38 -10.14 4.22
C SER A 16 -0.14 -10.25 4.11
N THR A 17 -0.74 -11.29 4.72
CA THR A 17 -2.20 -11.45 4.72
C THR A 17 -2.92 -10.25 5.35
N LEU A 18 -2.43 -9.71 6.46
CA LEU A 18 -3.15 -8.71 7.27
C LEU A 18 -2.36 -7.41 7.53
N ALA A 19 -1.09 -7.37 7.13
CA ALA A 19 -0.21 -6.25 7.44
C ALA A 19 0.74 -5.91 6.29
N VAL A 20 1.03 -4.62 6.14
CA VAL A 20 2.07 -4.10 5.25
C VAL A 20 3.33 -3.87 6.07
N HIS A 21 4.41 -4.55 5.70
CA HIS A 21 5.71 -4.45 6.34
C HIS A 21 6.58 -3.50 5.53
N ILE A 22 7.18 -2.52 6.19
CA ILE A 22 8.07 -1.55 5.56
C ILE A 22 9.50 -1.82 6.04
N TYR A 23 10.39 -2.06 5.09
CA TYR A 23 11.79 -2.36 5.34
C TYR A 23 12.70 -1.30 4.74
N ASP A 24 13.84 -1.09 5.39
CA ASP A 24 14.95 -0.32 4.85
C ASP A 24 15.78 -1.19 3.90
N LYS A 25 16.06 -0.70 2.69
CA LYS A 25 16.78 -1.46 1.65
C LYS A 25 18.26 -1.66 1.97
N LYS A 26 18.88 -0.78 2.76
CA LYS A 26 20.32 -0.82 3.05
C LYS A 26 20.62 -1.79 4.18
N THR A 27 19.81 -1.75 5.23
CA THR A 27 20.00 -2.54 6.45
C THR A 27 19.16 -3.81 6.48
N PHE A 28 18.14 -3.92 5.62
CA PHE A 28 17.13 -4.98 5.61
C PHE A 28 16.38 -5.10 6.95
N GLN A 29 16.35 -4.03 7.74
CA GLN A 29 15.63 -3.98 9.00
C GLN A 29 14.18 -3.52 8.81
N LEU A 30 13.28 -4.07 9.62
CA LEU A 30 11.89 -3.65 9.67
C LEU A 30 11.83 -2.24 10.28
N VAL A 31 11.25 -1.30 9.54
CA VAL A 31 11.08 0.09 9.96
C VAL A 31 9.70 0.31 10.54
N LYS A 32 8.66 -0.17 9.86
CA LYS A 32 7.24 0.04 10.22
C LYS A 32 6.39 -1.18 9.90
N LEU A 33 5.31 -1.35 10.66
CA LEU A 33 4.30 -2.38 10.46
C LEU A 33 2.91 -1.73 10.45
N LEU A 34 2.29 -1.66 9.27
CA LEU A 34 0.96 -1.08 9.11
C LEU A 34 -0.08 -2.19 9.16
N THR A 35 -0.97 -2.15 10.16
CA THR A 35 -2.01 -3.16 10.36
C THR A 35 -3.38 -2.53 10.17
N PHE A 36 -4.23 -3.13 9.33
CA PHE A 36 -5.62 -2.70 9.16
C PHE A 36 -6.57 -3.86 9.39
N ALA A 37 -6.86 -4.10 10.68
CA ALA A 37 -7.85 -5.06 11.17
C ALA A 37 -7.78 -6.46 10.49
N ASP A 38 -8.77 -7.31 10.75
CA ASP A 38 -8.78 -8.71 10.29
C ASP A 38 -9.15 -8.86 8.80
N ARG A 39 -8.65 -7.96 7.94
CA ARG A 39 -9.02 -7.91 6.52
C ARG A 39 -7.85 -8.26 5.62
N ASN A 40 -8.10 -9.16 4.68
CA ASN A 40 -7.07 -9.66 3.78
C ASN A 40 -6.63 -8.59 2.78
N ILE A 41 -5.32 -8.34 2.71
CA ILE A 41 -4.72 -7.44 1.73
C ILE A 41 -4.66 -8.12 0.36
N THR A 42 -5.15 -7.46 -0.68
CA THR A 42 -5.13 -7.98 -2.05
C THR A 42 -4.07 -7.34 -2.92
N ALA A 43 -3.80 -6.05 -2.71
CA ALA A 43 -2.77 -5.32 -3.44
C ALA A 43 -2.25 -4.12 -2.63
N ILE A 44 -0.99 -3.74 -2.87
CA ILE A 44 -0.37 -2.52 -2.37
C ILE A 44 0.36 -1.76 -3.47
N SER A 45 0.43 -0.43 -3.35
CA SER A 45 1.19 0.42 -4.26
C SER A 45 1.81 1.59 -3.51
N TRP A 46 3.12 1.79 -3.64
CA TRP A 46 3.78 2.97 -3.09
C TRP A 46 3.59 4.17 -4.01
N CYS A 47 3.27 5.32 -3.45
CA CYS A 47 3.29 6.57 -4.21
C CYS A 47 4.73 6.86 -4.69
N PRO A 48 4.95 7.08 -6.01
CA PRO A 48 6.28 7.30 -6.56
C PRO A 48 6.82 8.71 -6.31
N THR A 49 5.98 9.63 -5.84
CA THR A 49 6.35 11.03 -5.58
C THR A 49 6.34 11.38 -4.09
N ASP A 50 5.70 10.55 -3.26
CA ASP A 50 5.63 10.72 -1.82
C ASP A 50 6.05 9.40 -1.16
N ALA A 51 7.29 9.35 -0.69
CA ALA A 51 7.83 8.20 0.01
C ALA A 51 7.08 7.87 1.31
N ASN A 52 6.24 8.78 1.80
CA ASN A 52 5.44 8.59 3.00
C ASN A 52 4.01 8.05 2.72
N ALA A 53 3.65 7.82 1.45
CA ALA A 53 2.31 7.39 1.07
C ALA A 53 2.27 5.99 0.43
N ILE A 54 1.40 5.12 0.96
CA ILE A 54 1.11 3.79 0.39
C ILE A 54 -0.39 3.60 0.22
N ALA A 55 -0.80 3.16 -0.96
CA ALA A 55 -2.12 2.61 -1.22
C ALA A 55 -2.18 1.14 -0.79
N GLN A 56 -3.25 0.75 -0.13
CA GLN A 56 -3.57 -0.62 0.24
C GLN A 56 -5.02 -0.93 -0.15
N ALA A 57 -5.21 -1.98 -0.93
CA ALA A 57 -6.52 -2.53 -1.27
C ALA A 57 -6.77 -3.82 -0.49
N THR A 58 -8.02 -4.01 -0.03
CA THR A 58 -8.43 -5.21 0.72
C THR A 58 -9.44 -6.04 -0.06
N ASN A 59 -9.57 -7.29 0.37
CA ASN A 59 -10.55 -8.23 -0.18
C ASN A 59 -11.99 -7.77 0.06
N ASP A 60 -12.23 -6.98 1.11
CA ASP A 60 -13.56 -6.43 1.43
C ASP A 60 -13.87 -5.14 0.68
N LYS A 61 -13.16 -4.91 -0.44
CA LYS A 61 -13.35 -3.77 -1.32
C LYS A 61 -13.09 -2.44 -0.59
N VAL A 62 -12.14 -2.41 0.34
CA VAL A 62 -11.72 -1.16 1.00
C VAL A 62 -10.40 -0.73 0.39
N LEU A 63 -10.31 0.55 0.02
CA LEU A 63 -9.05 1.20 -0.35
C LEU A 63 -8.62 2.16 0.76
N LEU A 64 -7.34 2.09 1.11
CA LEU A 64 -6.71 2.92 2.13
C LEU A 64 -5.50 3.61 1.54
N ILE A 65 -5.28 4.86 1.91
CA ILE A 65 -4.00 5.54 1.74
C ILE A 65 -3.42 5.77 3.13
N TRP A 66 -2.22 5.26 3.34
CA TRP A 66 -1.48 5.37 4.59
C TRP A 66 -0.50 6.54 4.57
N ASP A 67 -0.32 7.15 5.73
CA ASP A 67 0.90 7.87 6.11
C ASP A 67 1.81 6.92 6.88
N ILE A 68 3.00 6.63 6.34
CA ILE A 68 3.93 5.64 6.90
C ILE A 68 4.62 6.17 8.16
N GLU A 69 4.95 7.46 8.20
CA GLU A 69 5.68 8.12 9.27
C GLU A 69 4.79 8.29 10.50
N ALA A 70 3.56 8.75 10.29
CA ALA A 70 2.54 8.88 11.33
C ALA A 70 1.86 7.55 11.69
N GLU A 71 2.01 6.51 10.86
CA GLU A 71 1.32 5.22 11.00
C GLU A 71 -0.22 5.38 11.05
N THR A 72 -0.74 6.33 10.27
CA THR A 72 -2.17 6.68 10.24
C THR A 72 -2.78 6.52 8.85
N ILE A 73 -4.11 6.37 8.79
CA ILE A 73 -4.85 6.31 7.53
C ILE A 73 -5.23 7.74 7.14
N LYS A 74 -4.63 8.25 6.05
CA LYS A 74 -4.97 9.55 5.46
C LYS A 74 -6.29 9.53 4.72
N PHE A 75 -6.58 8.43 4.05
CA PHE A 75 -7.78 8.29 3.24
C PHE A 75 -8.30 6.86 3.31
N LYS A 76 -9.62 6.72 3.37
CA LYS A 76 -10.32 5.43 3.36
C LYS A 76 -11.58 5.57 2.53
N THR A 77 -11.80 4.62 1.63
CA THR A 77 -13.05 4.55 0.87
C THR A 77 -13.49 3.11 0.64
N GLN A 78 -14.79 2.94 0.43
CA GLN A 78 -15.42 1.69 0.04
C GLN A 78 -15.54 1.66 -1.48
N LEU A 79 -15.06 0.59 -2.09
CA LEU A 79 -15.13 0.32 -3.52
C LEU A 79 -16.35 -0.56 -3.82
N GLU A 80 -16.85 -0.44 -5.04
CA GLU A 80 -18.01 -1.21 -5.53
C GLU A 80 -17.62 -2.66 -5.88
N SER A 81 -16.36 -2.88 -6.26
CA SER A 81 -15.83 -4.15 -6.73
C SER A 81 -14.60 -4.61 -5.93
N HIS A 82 -14.24 -5.88 -6.09
CA HIS A 82 -12.95 -6.36 -5.64
C HIS A 82 -11.83 -5.80 -6.50
N VAL A 83 -10.68 -5.53 -5.88
CA VAL A 83 -9.47 -5.05 -6.56
C VAL A 83 -8.42 -6.15 -6.49
N ILE A 84 -7.95 -6.57 -7.65
CA ILE A 84 -6.86 -7.56 -7.78
C ILE A 84 -5.49 -6.90 -7.92
N HIS A 85 -5.48 -5.60 -8.26
CA HIS A 85 -4.27 -4.85 -8.54
C HIS A 85 -4.45 -3.35 -8.29
N CYS A 86 -3.43 -2.71 -7.72
CA CYS A 86 -3.38 -1.26 -7.57
C CYS A 86 -2.01 -0.72 -8.02
N GLU A 87 -2.00 0.23 -8.94
CA GLU A 87 -0.78 0.84 -9.45
C GLU A 87 -0.88 2.36 -9.36
N TRP A 88 0.01 2.96 -8.57
CA TRP A 88 0.12 4.40 -8.51
C TRP A 88 0.83 4.92 -9.77
N SER A 89 0.25 5.95 -10.41
CA SER A 89 0.84 6.56 -11.59
C SER A 89 2.20 7.17 -11.27
N ARG A 90 3.21 6.83 -12.08
CA ARG A 90 4.56 7.42 -12.00
C ARG A 90 4.63 8.87 -12.49
N LYS A 91 3.61 9.32 -13.23
CA LYS A 91 3.59 10.65 -13.84
C LYS A 91 2.70 11.63 -13.10
N ASP A 92 1.65 11.13 -12.46
CA ASP A 92 0.67 11.95 -11.75
C ASP A 92 0.45 11.39 -10.34
N PRO A 93 0.82 12.13 -9.29
CA PRO A 93 0.66 11.69 -7.91
C PRO A 93 -0.80 11.51 -7.48
N ASN A 94 -1.77 12.05 -8.22
CA ASN A 94 -3.18 11.98 -7.86
C ASN A 94 -3.91 10.81 -8.55
N LEU A 95 -3.22 10.08 -9.45
CA LEU A 95 -3.82 8.96 -10.18
C LEU A 95 -3.37 7.62 -9.60
N LEU A 96 -4.34 6.86 -9.10
CA LEU A 96 -4.18 5.47 -8.70
C LEU A 96 -5.06 4.60 -9.60
N PHE A 97 -4.42 3.71 -10.37
CA PHE A 97 -5.13 2.76 -11.21
C PHE A 97 -5.52 1.53 -10.39
N LEU A 98 -6.80 1.17 -10.42
CA LEU A 98 -7.33 -0.03 -9.78
C LEU A 98 -7.83 -0.96 -10.87
N ILE A 99 -7.33 -2.20 -10.87
CA ILE A 99 -7.77 -3.23 -11.81
C ILE A 99 -8.52 -4.30 -11.03
N GLN A 100 -9.67 -4.71 -11.57
CA GLN A 100 -10.60 -5.71 -11.04
C GLN A 100 -10.29 -7.11 -11.58
#